data_AF-A0A484ZAP3-F1
#
_entry.id   AF-A0A484ZAP3-F1
#
_cell.length_a   1.000
_cell.length_b   1.000
_cell.length_c   1.000
_cell.angle_alpha   90.00
_cell.angle_beta   90.00
_cell.angle_gamma   90.00
#
_symmetry.space_group_name_H-M   'P 1'
#
loop_
_entity.id
_entity.type
_entity.pdbx_description
1 polymer ?
#
loop_
_entity_poly.entity_id
_entity_poly.type
_entity_poly.pdbx_seq_one_letter_code
_entity_poly.pdbx_strand_id
1 'polypeptide(L)'
;MVYSGLETKRELMVISLFHLLGLALEIFKTSPAIGSWSYPEFAYTKVFGAPLYSGFMHAAVASFMLQSWCHLSLRLTGYPPHLVAILLASAIYLNFFTHHFIGDYRWLLTIALVIVFWKTKVHFKPMVREFWMPLPLAFLFIGFLVWIAENIATLFGGWQYPNQVNSWAWVHLSKIGSWGLLVVITFVIVAELKLFSKRKDKSQLTD
;
A
#
# COMPACT_ATOMS: atom_id res chain seq x y z
N MET A 1 -7.71 -7.84 18.43
CA MET A 1 -6.36 -8.36 18.15
C MET A 1 -5.34 -7.97 19.20
N VAL A 2 -5.28 -6.70 19.63
CA VAL A 2 -4.40 -6.31 20.76
C VAL A 2 -4.78 -6.99 22.08
N TYR A 3 -6.07 -7.01 22.43
CA TYR A 3 -6.54 -7.69 23.65
C TYR A 3 -6.22 -9.20 23.65
N SER A 4 -6.30 -9.84 22.48
CA SER A 4 -5.99 -11.26 22.31
C SER A 4 -4.49 -11.55 22.12
N GLY A 5 -3.62 -10.54 22.25
CA GLY A 5 -2.16 -10.69 22.12
C GLY A 5 -1.65 -10.98 20.70
N LEU A 6 -2.52 -10.90 19.69
CA LEU A 6 -2.17 -11.17 18.28
C LEU A 6 -1.48 -9.99 17.60
N GLU A 7 -1.67 -8.77 18.13
CA GLU A 7 -1.07 -7.54 17.62
C GLU A 7 -0.52 -6.71 18.77
N THR A 8 0.63 -6.07 18.54
CA THR A 8 1.24 -5.14 19.50
C THR A 8 0.58 -3.75 19.43
N LYS A 9 0.70 -2.95 20.50
CA LYS A 9 0.24 -1.54 20.49
C LYS A 9 0.88 -0.72 19.37
N ARG A 10 2.12 -1.05 19.00
CA ARG A 10 2.86 -0.38 17.92
C ARG A 10 2.32 -0.75 16.55
N GLU A 11 1.93 -2.02 16.35
CA GLU A 11 1.24 -2.47 15.15
C GLU A 11 -0.14 -1.82 15.03
N LEU A 12 -0.90 -1.73 16.13
CA LEU A 12 -2.18 -1.01 16.13
C LEU A 12 -2.01 0.47 15.72
N MET A 13 -1.01 1.17 16.25
CA MET A 13 -0.74 2.55 15.87
C MET A 13 -0.46 2.70 14.38
N VAL A 14 0.29 1.75 13.79
CA VAL A 14 0.60 1.74 12.36
C VAL A 14 -0.66 1.45 11.55
N ILE A 15 -1.48 0.48 11.95
CA ILE A 15 -2.76 0.15 11.30
C ILE A 15 -3.70 1.37 11.33
N SER A 16 -3.79 2.08 12.46
CA SER A 16 -4.55 3.33 12.57
C SER A 16 -4.01 4.43 11.66
N LEU A 17 -2.68 4.54 11.52
CA LEU A 17 -2.07 5.47 10.56
C LEU A 17 -2.48 5.13 9.11
N PHE A 18 -2.48 3.86 8.73
CA PHE A 18 -2.94 3.45 7.41
C PHE A 18 -4.42 3.71 7.16
N HIS A 19 -5.26 3.56 8.19
CA HIS A 19 -6.66 3.98 8.11
C HIS A 19 -6.77 5.47 7.75
N LEU A 20 -6.04 6.32 8.46
CA LEU A 20 -6.05 7.77 8.22
C LEU A 20 -5.48 8.15 6.85
N LEU A 21 -4.32 7.61 6.46
CA LEU A 21 -3.68 7.88 5.17
C LEU A 21 -4.55 7.41 4.00
N GLY A 22 -5.16 6.23 4.14
CA GLY A 22 -6.07 5.66 3.14
C GLY A 22 -7.35 6.48 3.02
N LEU A 23 -8.00 6.78 4.15
CA LEU A 23 -9.22 7.59 4.16
C LEU A 23 -8.99 9.00 3.60
N ALA A 24 -7.86 9.63 3.92
CA ALA A 24 -7.50 10.94 3.36
C ALA A 24 -7.33 10.89 1.84
N LEU A 25 -6.69 9.85 1.32
CA LEU A 25 -6.54 9.64 -0.13
C LEU A 25 -7.92 9.43 -0.78
N GLU A 26 -8.78 8.62 -0.16
CA GLU A 26 -10.13 8.35 -0.66
C GLU A 26 -11.01 9.60 -0.68
N ILE A 27 -11.00 10.40 0.40
CA ILE A 27 -11.71 11.68 0.45
C ILE A 27 -11.23 12.60 -0.66
N PHE A 28 -9.91 12.73 -0.84
CA PHE A 28 -9.36 13.57 -1.89
C PHE A 28 -9.77 13.10 -3.28
N LYS A 29 -9.66 11.79 -3.55
CA LYS A 29 -9.91 11.20 -4.88
C LYS A 29 -11.38 11.18 -5.28
N THR A 30 -12.26 11.04 -4.29
CA THR A 30 -13.72 11.07 -4.48
C THR A 30 -14.30 12.48 -4.46
N SER A 31 -13.50 13.50 -4.11
CA SER A 31 -13.96 14.88 -4.07
C SER A 31 -14.46 15.35 -5.44
N PRO A 32 -15.48 16.23 -5.52
CA PRO A 32 -16.05 16.68 -6.79
C PRO A 32 -15.04 17.34 -7.74
N ALA A 33 -14.01 18.00 -7.20
CA ALA A 33 -12.96 18.65 -8.00
C ALA A 33 -12.02 17.64 -8.67
N ILE A 34 -11.90 16.42 -8.12
CA ILE A 34 -10.95 15.40 -8.56
C ILE A 34 -11.67 14.28 -9.32
N GLY A 35 -12.79 13.80 -8.80
CA GLY A 35 -13.69 12.87 -9.49
C GLY A 35 -13.02 11.59 -10.02
N SER A 36 -11.99 11.08 -9.33
CA SER A 36 -11.22 9.92 -9.83
C SER A 36 -12.03 8.62 -9.81
N TRP A 37 -12.93 8.49 -8.83
CA TRP A 37 -13.98 7.47 -8.73
C TRP A 37 -15.03 7.98 -7.74
N SER A 38 -16.17 7.29 -7.66
CA SER A 38 -17.24 7.62 -6.74
C SER A 38 -17.79 6.40 -6.01
N TYR A 39 -18.36 6.66 -4.84
CA TYR A 39 -19.19 5.71 -4.11
C TYR A 39 -20.64 6.18 -4.26
N PRO A 40 -21.40 5.70 -5.26
CA PRO A 40 -22.74 6.23 -5.56
C PRO A 40 -23.77 5.85 -4.49
N GLU A 41 -23.64 4.67 -3.91
CA GLU A 41 -24.61 4.13 -2.96
C GLU A 41 -24.66 4.92 -1.65
N PHE A 42 -25.85 5.00 -1.06
CA PHE A 42 -26.04 5.61 0.25
C PHE A 42 -25.31 4.81 1.34
N ALA A 43 -24.66 5.52 2.27
CA ALA A 43 -24.03 4.90 3.44
C ALA A 43 -24.03 5.87 4.63
N TYR A 44 -24.41 5.36 5.81
CA TYR A 44 -24.43 6.14 7.06
C TYR A 44 -23.06 6.65 7.48
N THR A 45 -22.00 5.89 7.18
CA THR A 45 -20.61 6.19 7.56
C THR A 45 -19.81 6.76 6.41
N LYS A 46 -20.42 7.59 5.55
CA LYS A 46 -19.73 8.31 4.47
C LYS A 46 -19.27 9.68 4.96
N VAL A 47 -17.98 9.95 4.82
CA VAL A 47 -17.33 11.21 5.21
C VAL A 47 -16.76 11.85 3.95
N PHE A 48 -17.22 13.06 3.61
CA PHE A 48 -16.78 13.81 2.43
C PHE A 48 -16.75 13.01 1.11
N GLY A 49 -17.73 12.13 0.90
CA GLY A 49 -17.82 11.30 -0.31
C GLY A 49 -17.17 9.92 -0.21
N ALA A 50 -16.29 9.70 0.78
CA ALA A 50 -15.62 8.42 1.02
C ALA A 50 -16.24 7.66 2.21
N PRO A 51 -16.59 6.37 2.07
CA PRO A 51 -17.08 5.57 3.17
C PRO A 51 -15.94 5.21 4.13
N LEU A 52 -16.21 5.17 5.44
CA LEU A 52 -15.19 4.83 6.46
C LEU A 52 -14.54 3.45 6.21
N TYR A 53 -15.27 2.51 5.59
CA TYR A 53 -14.72 1.19 5.25
C TYR A 53 -13.52 1.30 4.29
N SER A 54 -13.44 2.33 3.44
CA SER A 54 -12.33 2.52 2.51
C SER A 54 -11.01 2.74 3.26
N GLY A 55 -11.02 3.47 4.38
CA GLY A 55 -9.87 3.57 5.28
C GLY A 55 -9.52 2.22 5.91
N PHE A 56 -10.53 1.45 6.35
CA PHE A 56 -10.31 0.10 6.88
C PHE A 56 -9.74 -0.87 5.83
N MET A 57 -10.11 -0.73 4.56
CA MET A 57 -9.55 -1.50 3.44
C MET A 57 -8.03 -1.28 3.33
N HIS A 58 -7.57 -0.03 3.41
CA HIS A 58 -6.13 0.29 3.42
C HIS A 58 -5.43 -0.24 4.68
N ALA A 59 -6.07 -0.09 5.85
CA ALA A 59 -5.56 -0.60 7.12
C ALA A 59 -5.42 -2.13 7.13
N ALA A 60 -6.35 -2.84 6.49
CA ALA A 60 -6.31 -4.29 6.35
C ALA A 60 -5.10 -4.76 5.53
N VAL A 61 -4.72 -4.06 4.46
CA VAL A 61 -3.50 -4.36 3.68
C VAL A 61 -2.25 -4.22 4.55
N ALA A 62 -2.19 -3.19 5.39
CA ALA A 62 -1.07 -2.99 6.32
C ALA A 62 -1.00 -4.07 7.40
N SER A 63 -2.13 -4.42 8.03
CA SER A 63 -2.20 -5.53 9.00
C SER A 63 -1.77 -6.85 8.35
N PHE A 64 -2.28 -7.15 7.15
CA PHE A 64 -1.86 -8.33 6.39
C PHE A 64 -0.35 -8.35 6.12
N MET A 65 0.25 -7.22 5.74
CA MET A 65 1.68 -7.14 5.48
C MET A 65 2.52 -7.29 6.75
N LEU A 66 2.09 -6.71 7.87
CA LEU A 66 2.72 -6.88 9.18
C LEU A 66 2.72 -8.35 9.62
N GLN A 67 1.58 -9.02 9.49
CA GLN A 67 1.44 -10.44 9.84
C GLN A 67 2.22 -11.33 8.88
N SER A 68 2.17 -11.05 7.57
CA SER A 68 2.96 -11.77 6.57
C SER A 68 4.46 -11.68 6.85
N TRP A 69 4.93 -10.55 7.38
CA TRP A 69 6.33 -10.39 7.78
C TRP A 69 6.77 -11.43 8.81
N CYS A 70 5.94 -11.66 9.81
CA CYS A 70 6.19 -12.63 10.87
C CYS A 70 5.98 -14.07 10.37
N HIS A 71 4.82 -14.35 9.77
CA HIS A 71 4.45 -15.71 9.36
C HIS A 71 5.32 -16.28 8.24
N LEU A 72 5.74 -15.45 7.29
CA LEU A 72 6.62 -15.87 6.19
C LEU A 72 8.11 -15.66 6.51
N SER A 73 8.45 -15.26 7.74
CA SER A 73 9.83 -14.97 8.14
C SER A 73 10.54 -14.03 7.16
N LEU A 74 9.88 -12.93 6.77
CA LEU A 74 10.37 -12.07 5.70
C LEU A 74 11.72 -11.45 6.07
N ARG A 75 12.66 -11.57 5.13
CA ARG A 75 14.01 -11.00 5.27
C ARG A 75 14.37 -10.22 4.01
N LEU A 76 14.85 -9.01 4.20
CA LEU A 76 15.33 -8.17 3.12
C LEU A 76 16.85 -8.21 3.04
N THR A 77 17.37 -8.29 1.82
CA THR A 77 18.80 -8.14 1.52
C THR A 77 18.97 -7.08 0.46
N GLY A 78 20.01 -6.24 0.56
CA GLY A 78 20.24 -5.16 -0.39
C GLY A 78 19.16 -4.06 -0.33
N TYR A 79 18.53 -3.86 0.83
CA TYR A 79 17.60 -2.75 1.06
C TYR A 79 18.37 -1.42 1.01
N PRO A 80 17.84 -0.39 0.32
CA PRO A 80 18.50 0.90 0.19
C PRO A 80 18.62 1.63 1.54
N PRO A 81 19.39 2.73 1.62
CA PRO A 81 19.39 3.59 2.79
C PRO A 81 17.97 4.06 3.15
N HIS A 82 17.62 4.03 4.43
CA HIS A 82 16.27 4.37 4.94
C HIS A 82 15.74 5.69 4.41
N LEU A 83 16.59 6.72 4.39
CA LEU A 83 16.20 8.03 3.91
C LEU A 83 15.80 7.99 2.43
N VAL A 84 16.50 7.22 1.60
CA VAL A 84 16.16 7.07 0.17
C VAL A 84 14.81 6.36 0.01
N ALA A 85 14.56 5.29 0.78
CA ALA A 85 13.29 4.57 0.75
C ALA A 85 12.12 5.46 1.21
N ILE A 86 12.30 6.20 2.32
CA ILE A 86 11.30 7.12 2.88
C ILE A 86 11.00 8.24 1.89
N LEU A 87 12.03 8.91 1.35
CA LEU A 87 11.85 10.00 0.39
C LEU A 87 11.12 9.54 -0.87
N LEU A 88 11.46 8.35 -1.39
CA LEU A 88 10.78 7.78 -2.55
C LEU A 88 9.30 7.47 -2.23
N ALA A 89 9.01 6.83 -1.09
CA ALA A 89 7.64 6.54 -0.67
C ALA A 89 6.82 7.82 -0.45
N SER A 90 7.41 8.85 0.17
CA SER A 90 6.78 10.16 0.33
C SER A 90 6.52 10.84 -1.01
N ALA A 91 7.47 10.81 -1.95
CA ALA A 91 7.30 11.37 -3.29
C ALA A 91 6.16 10.66 -4.06
N ILE A 92 6.06 9.34 -3.93
CA ILE A 92 4.96 8.55 -4.51
C ILE A 92 3.62 8.97 -3.90
N TYR A 93 3.52 9.02 -2.57
CA TYR A 93 2.28 9.40 -1.91
C TYR A 93 1.85 10.82 -2.30
N LEU A 94 2.77 11.78 -2.27
CA LEU A 94 2.50 13.15 -2.68
C LEU A 94 2.04 13.23 -4.14
N ASN A 95 2.66 12.48 -5.06
CA ASN A 95 2.24 12.48 -6.45
C ASN A 95 0.80 11.97 -6.64
N PHE A 96 0.32 11.02 -5.82
CA PHE A 96 -1.09 10.61 -5.86
C PHE A 96 -2.07 11.76 -5.55
N PHE A 97 -1.66 12.77 -4.77
CA PHE A 97 -2.46 13.98 -4.55
C PHE A 97 -2.19 15.04 -5.61
N THR A 98 -0.93 15.21 -6.03
CA THR A 98 -0.53 16.36 -6.84
C THR A 98 -0.61 16.13 -8.33
N HIS A 99 -0.70 14.90 -8.82
CA HIS A 99 -0.72 14.62 -10.27
C HIS A 99 -1.86 15.33 -11.04
N HIS A 100 -2.97 15.65 -10.38
CA HIS A 100 -4.04 16.47 -10.97
C HIS A 100 -3.64 17.92 -11.22
N PHE A 101 -2.62 18.44 -10.53
CA PHE A 101 -2.20 19.84 -10.56
C PHE A 101 -0.87 20.06 -11.27
N ILE A 102 0.13 19.19 -11.03
CA ILE A 102 1.51 19.39 -11.50
C ILE A 102 1.96 18.37 -12.55
N GLY A 103 1.12 17.39 -12.87
CA GLY A 103 1.41 16.33 -13.83
C GLY A 103 1.63 14.94 -13.21
N ASP A 104 1.40 13.93 -14.03
CA ASP A 104 1.49 12.52 -13.66
C ASP A 104 2.92 12.00 -13.82
N TYR A 105 3.62 11.86 -12.69
CA TYR A 105 5.01 11.41 -12.62
C TYR A 105 5.13 9.92 -12.24
N ARG A 106 4.04 9.14 -12.29
CA ARG A 106 4.04 7.72 -11.89
C ARG A 106 5.08 6.90 -12.64
N TRP A 107 5.29 7.15 -13.94
CA TRP A 107 6.31 6.45 -14.72
C TRP A 107 7.74 6.79 -14.26
N LEU A 108 8.04 8.06 -14.03
CA LEU A 108 9.33 8.50 -13.52
C LEU A 108 9.61 7.88 -12.13
N LEU A 109 8.62 7.91 -11.26
CA LEU A 109 8.69 7.32 -9.93
C LEU A 109 8.82 5.79 -9.98
N THR A 110 8.20 5.13 -10.96
CA THR A 110 8.35 3.69 -11.18
C THR A 110 9.77 3.34 -11.60
N ILE A 111 10.38 4.13 -12.51
CA ILE A 111 11.79 3.95 -12.90
C ILE A 111 12.71 4.18 -11.69
N ALA A 112 12.49 5.26 -10.95
CA ALA A 112 13.26 5.54 -9.73
C ALA A 112 13.14 4.40 -8.71
N LEU A 113 11.94 3.85 -8.53
CA LEU A 113 11.70 2.69 -7.69
C LEU A 113 12.49 1.46 -8.13
N VAL A 114 12.47 1.15 -9.43
CA VAL A 114 13.20 -0.01 -9.97
C VAL A 114 14.69 0.18 -9.72
N ILE A 115 15.23 1.37 -9.92
CA ILE A 115 16.65 1.70 -9.67
C ILE A 115 17.00 1.55 -8.19
N VAL A 116 16.23 2.19 -7.30
CA VAL A 116 16.48 2.22 -5.85
C VAL A 116 16.43 0.81 -5.25
N PHE A 117 15.46 0.00 -5.67
CA PHE A 117 15.24 -1.35 -5.15
C PHE A 117 15.83 -2.45 -6.06
N TRP A 118 16.65 -2.12 -7.07
CA TRP A 118 17.20 -3.09 -8.02
C TRP A 118 17.98 -4.21 -7.33
N LYS A 119 18.75 -3.85 -6.30
CA LYS A 119 19.56 -4.79 -5.51
C LYS A 119 18.77 -5.45 -4.38
N THR A 120 17.53 -5.01 -4.14
CA THR A 120 16.73 -5.48 -3.02
C THR A 120 16.05 -6.80 -3.36
N LYS A 121 16.30 -7.81 -2.54
CA LYS A 121 15.62 -9.11 -2.62
C LYS A 121 14.82 -9.33 -1.34
N VAL A 122 13.58 -9.79 -1.51
CA VAL A 122 12.74 -10.28 -0.42
C VAL A 122 12.89 -11.80 -0.37
N HIS A 123 13.29 -12.31 0.78
CA HIS A 123 13.34 -13.72 1.10
C HIS A 123 12.15 -14.06 1.99
N PHE A 124 11.49 -15.18 1.72
CA PHE A 124 10.30 -15.62 2.42
C PHE A 124 10.26 -17.14 2.52
N LYS A 125 9.67 -17.65 3.60
CA LYS A 125 9.62 -19.06 3.94
C LYS A 125 8.18 -19.44 4.29
N PRO A 126 7.38 -19.91 3.31
CA PRO A 126 5.99 -20.30 3.55
C PRO A 126 5.86 -21.54 4.45
N MET A 127 6.85 -22.43 4.41
CA MET A 127 6.86 -23.66 5.21
C MET A 127 8.30 -24.00 5.60
N VAL A 128 8.95 -24.96 4.91
CA VAL A 128 10.33 -25.38 5.23
C VAL A 128 11.38 -24.73 4.33
N ARG A 129 11.07 -24.55 3.05
CA ARG A 129 12.00 -24.00 2.06
C ARG A 129 11.94 -22.47 1.99
N GLU A 130 13.11 -21.84 1.95
CA GLU A 130 13.26 -20.41 1.70
C GLU A 130 13.23 -20.15 0.19
N PHE A 131 12.43 -19.16 -0.22
CA PHE A 131 12.35 -18.63 -1.57
C PHE A 131 12.75 -17.17 -1.56
N TRP A 132 13.12 -16.64 -2.72
CA TRP A 132 13.44 -15.23 -2.86
C TRP A 132 12.96 -14.68 -4.20
N MET A 133 12.71 -13.38 -4.23
CA MET A 133 12.46 -12.66 -5.48
C MET A 133 12.98 -11.21 -5.40
N PRO A 134 13.30 -10.59 -6.55
CA PRO A 134 13.56 -9.16 -6.61
C PRO A 134 12.34 -8.37 -6.12
N LEU A 135 12.56 -7.37 -5.26
CA LEU A 135 11.47 -6.63 -4.66
C LEU A 135 10.59 -5.86 -5.69
N PRO A 136 11.15 -5.24 -6.75
CA PRO A 136 10.32 -4.62 -7.80
C PRO A 136 9.34 -5.61 -8.46
N LEU A 137 9.76 -6.87 -8.62
CA LEU A 137 8.90 -7.92 -9.18
C LEU A 137 7.76 -8.27 -8.22
N ALA A 138 8.01 -8.29 -6.91
CA ALA A 138 6.97 -8.47 -5.91
C ALA A 138 5.91 -7.35 -6.00
N PHE A 139 6.32 -6.08 -6.11
CA PHE A 139 5.38 -4.97 -6.27
C PHE A 139 4.55 -5.05 -7.54
N LEU A 140 5.14 -5.49 -8.65
CA LEU A 140 4.40 -5.72 -9.89
C LEU A 140 3.33 -6.79 -9.71
N PHE A 141 3.65 -7.93 -9.10
CA PHE A 141 2.67 -9.00 -8.85
C PHE A 141 1.57 -8.58 -7.89
N ILE A 142 1.90 -7.87 -6.81
CA ILE A 142 0.90 -7.36 -5.89
C ILE A 142 -0.02 -6.37 -6.63
N GLY A 143 0.55 -5.42 -7.38
CA GLY A 143 -0.24 -4.47 -8.17
C GLY A 143 -1.16 -5.14 -9.19
N PHE A 144 -0.70 -6.22 -9.81
CA PHE A 144 -1.51 -7.03 -10.73
C PHE A 144 -2.66 -7.76 -10.01
N LEU A 145 -2.39 -8.40 -8.87
CA LEU A 145 -3.42 -9.09 -8.09
C LEU A 145 -4.45 -8.10 -7.51
N VAL A 146 -4.01 -6.92 -7.08
CA VAL A 146 -4.91 -5.84 -6.64
C VAL A 146 -5.75 -5.33 -7.80
N TRP A 147 -5.21 -5.20 -9.01
CA TRP A 147 -5.99 -4.85 -10.20
C TRP A 147 -7.08 -5.90 -10.50
N ILE A 148 -6.80 -7.19 -10.35
CA ILE A 148 -7.83 -8.24 -10.47
C ILE A 148 -8.91 -8.03 -9.40
N ALA A 149 -8.51 -7.86 -8.14
CA ALA A 149 -9.45 -7.62 -7.04
C ALA A 149 -10.30 -6.36 -7.25
N GLU A 150 -9.72 -5.30 -7.81
CA GLU A 150 -10.43 -4.07 -8.16
C GLU A 150 -11.46 -4.28 -9.27
N ASN A 151 -11.17 -5.09 -10.30
CA ASN A 151 -12.17 -5.42 -11.31
C ASN A 151 -13.35 -6.20 -10.71
N ILE A 152 -13.09 -7.13 -9.78
CA ILE A 152 -14.12 -7.84 -9.04
C ILE A 152 -14.94 -6.86 -8.18
N ALA A 153 -14.28 -5.97 -7.44
CA ALA A 153 -14.96 -5.00 -6.59
C ALA A 153 -15.84 -4.02 -7.37
N THR A 154 -15.34 -3.51 -8.51
CA THR A 154 -16.12 -2.62 -9.38
C THR A 154 -17.27 -3.36 -10.08
N LEU A 155 -17.13 -4.66 -10.37
CA LEU A 155 -18.21 -5.49 -10.90
C LEU A 155 -19.38 -5.60 -9.93
N PHE A 156 -19.09 -5.71 -8.63
CA PHE A 156 -20.11 -5.75 -7.57
C PHE A 156 -20.53 -4.36 -7.07
N GLY A 157 -20.09 -3.27 -7.73
CA GLY A 157 -20.50 -1.91 -7.38
C GLY A 157 -19.86 -1.34 -6.12
N GLY A 158 -18.72 -1.87 -5.67
CA GLY A 158 -18.00 -1.35 -4.51
C GLY A 158 -17.62 0.12 -4.64
N TRP A 159 -17.18 0.52 -5.83
CA TRP A 159 -17.03 1.90 -6.32
C TRP A 159 -17.10 1.91 -7.83
N GLN A 160 -17.22 3.10 -8.42
CA GLN A 160 -17.35 3.25 -9.87
C GLN A 160 -16.36 4.29 -10.41
N TYR A 161 -15.71 3.94 -11.50
CA TYR A 161 -14.96 4.90 -12.31
C TYR A 161 -15.88 5.72 -13.23
N PRO A 162 -15.47 6.92 -13.67
CA PRO A 162 -16.28 7.75 -14.57
C PRO A 162 -16.71 7.04 -15.86
N ASN A 163 -15.89 6.12 -16.37
CA ASN A 163 -16.20 5.31 -17.56
C ASN A 163 -17.10 4.09 -17.29
N GLN A 164 -17.47 3.85 -16.02
CA GLN A 164 -18.31 2.71 -15.60
C GLN A 164 -19.74 3.12 -15.19
N VAL A 165 -20.09 4.41 -15.30
CA VAL A 165 -21.38 4.95 -14.79
C VAL A 165 -22.60 4.30 -15.47
N ASN A 166 -22.52 4.02 -16.78
CA ASN A 166 -23.64 3.46 -17.54
C ASN A 166 -23.55 1.94 -17.73
N SER A 167 -22.35 1.38 -17.70
CA SER A 167 -22.08 -0.05 -17.92
C SER A 167 -20.74 -0.42 -17.33
N TRP A 168 -20.64 -1.60 -16.72
CA TRP A 168 -19.34 -2.09 -16.25
C TRP A 168 -18.36 -2.28 -17.41
N ALA A 169 -17.12 -1.85 -17.18
CA ALA A 169 -16.02 -1.99 -18.12
C ALA A 169 -14.75 -2.34 -17.35
N TRP A 170 -13.81 -3.00 -18.02
CA TRP A 170 -12.51 -3.30 -17.43
C TRP A 170 -11.80 -2.04 -16.96
N VAL A 171 -11.25 -2.12 -15.75
CA VAL A 171 -10.43 -1.04 -15.20
C VAL A 171 -9.12 -0.94 -15.99
N HIS A 172 -8.73 0.27 -16.37
CA HIS A 172 -7.53 0.51 -17.18
C HIS A 172 -6.27 -0.16 -16.60
N LEU A 173 -5.48 -0.81 -17.47
CA LEU A 173 -4.24 -1.51 -17.08
C LEU A 173 -3.20 -0.60 -16.41
N SER A 174 -3.24 0.71 -16.67
CA SER A 174 -2.38 1.70 -15.99
C SER A 174 -2.57 1.72 -14.46
N LYS A 175 -3.69 1.18 -13.96
CA LYS A 175 -3.93 1.02 -12.52
C LYS A 175 -3.03 -0.03 -11.88
N ILE A 176 -2.52 -1.02 -12.62
CA ILE A 176 -1.54 -2.00 -12.11
C ILE A 176 -0.31 -1.27 -11.57
N GLY A 177 0.26 -0.33 -12.34
CA GLY A 177 1.40 0.47 -11.89
C GLY A 177 1.05 1.37 -10.70
N SER A 178 -0.18 1.89 -10.65
CA SER A 178 -0.66 2.70 -9.53
C SER A 178 -0.75 1.90 -8.24
N TRP A 179 -1.31 0.68 -8.28
CA TRP A 179 -1.35 -0.20 -7.13
C TRP A 179 0.04 -0.66 -6.70
N GLY A 180 0.91 -0.96 -7.66
CA GLY A 180 2.32 -1.26 -7.37
C GLY A 180 2.99 -0.14 -6.60
N LEU A 181 2.84 1.11 -7.05
CA LEU A 181 3.36 2.29 -6.35
C LEU A 181 2.71 2.53 -4.98
N LEU A 182 1.40 2.32 -4.85
CA LEU A 182 0.69 2.50 -3.58
C LEU A 182 1.17 1.49 -2.53
N VAL A 183 1.34 0.23 -2.93
CA VAL A 183 1.85 -0.86 -2.07
C VAL A 183 3.26 -0.57 -1.54
N VAL A 184 4.06 0.18 -2.28
CA VAL A 184 5.43 0.55 -1.87
C VAL A 184 5.40 1.45 -0.64
N ILE A 185 4.43 2.36 -0.55
CA ILE A 185 4.25 3.20 0.64
C ILE A 185 4.00 2.30 1.86
N THR A 186 3.08 1.35 1.71
CA THR A 186 2.77 0.39 2.77
C THR A 186 4.00 -0.42 3.16
N PHE A 187 4.70 -0.95 2.18
CA PHE A 187 5.90 -1.74 2.37
C PHE A 187 7.01 -0.98 3.07
N VAL A 188 7.32 0.25 2.65
CA VAL A 188 8.39 1.06 3.25
C VAL A 188 8.06 1.35 4.71
N ILE A 189 6.84 1.78 5.04
CA ILE A 189 6.44 2.05 6.43
C ILE A 189 6.60 0.78 7.30
N VAL A 190 6.12 -0.37 6.81
CA VAL A 190 6.22 -1.65 7.53
C VAL A 190 7.68 -2.12 7.65
N ALA A 191 8.47 -1.99 6.58
CA ALA A 191 9.87 -2.37 6.55
C ALA A 191 10.68 -1.52 7.53
N GLU A 192 10.50 -0.20 7.54
CA GLU A 192 11.15 0.71 8.49
C GLU A 192 10.78 0.37 9.94
N LEU A 193 9.50 0.07 10.21
CA LEU A 193 9.05 -0.35 11.52
C LEU A 193 9.77 -1.62 12.02
N LYS A 194 9.83 -2.66 11.18
CA LYS A 194 10.43 -3.96 11.53
C LYS A 194 11.97 -3.87 11.61
N LEU A 195 12.61 -3.15 10.70
CA LEU A 195 14.06 -2.92 10.70
C LEU A 195 14.51 -2.07 11.91
N PHE A 196 13.74 -1.04 12.28
CA PHE A 196 14.03 -0.23 13.46
C PHE A 196 13.92 -1.04 14.75
N SER A 197 12.87 -1.86 14.88
CA SER A 197 12.68 -2.71 16.06
C SER A 197 13.85 -3.69 16.22
N LYS A 198 14.26 -4.34 15.12
CA LYS A 198 15.41 -5.27 15.12
C LYS A 198 16.74 -4.60 15.49
N ARG A 199 16.94 -3.32 15.17
CA ARG A 199 18.14 -2.57 15.56
C ARG A 199 18.16 -2.26 17.06
N LYS A 200 17.00 -1.86 17.60
CA LYS A 200 16.85 -1.57 19.02
C LYS A 200 17.13 -2.81 19.86
N ASP A 201 16.58 -3.96 19.47
CA ASP A 201 16.81 -5.22 20.17
C ASP A 201 18.30 -5.62 20.14
N LYS A 202 18.99 -5.36 19.01
CA LYS A 202 20.44 -5.60 18.91
C LYS A 202 21.28 -4.69 19.80
N SER A 203 20.94 -3.39 19.91
CA SER A 203 21.73 -2.48 20.75
C SER A 203 21.58 -2.82 22.24
N GLN A 204 20.38 -3.23 22.66
CA GLN A 204 20.11 -3.66 24.04
C GLN A 204 20.80 -4.97 24.43
N LEU A 205 21.24 -5.77 23.45
CA LEU A 205 22.01 -7.01 23.69
C LEU A 205 23.53 -6.77 23.72
N THR A 206 23.98 -5.59 23.31
CA THR A 206 25.42 -5.22 23.27
C THR A 206 25.84 -4.28 24.39
N ASP A 207 24.89 -3.81 25.20
CA ASP A 207 25.08 -3.00 26.42
C ASP A 207 24.92 -3.87 27.67
#